data_AF-S6GCQ6-F1
#
_entry.id   AF-S6GCQ6-F1
#
_cell.length_a   1.000
_cell.length_b   1.000
_cell.length_c   1.000
_cell.angle_alpha   90.00
_cell.angle_beta   90.00
_cell.angle_gamma   90.00
#
_symmetry.space_group_name_H-M   'P 1'
#
loop_
_entity.id
_entity.type
_entity.pdbx_description
1 polymer ?
#
loop_
_entity_poly.entity_id
_entity_poly.type
_entity_poly.pdbx_seq_one_letter_code
_entity_poly.pdbx_strand_id
1 'polypeptide(L)'
;MKKTTSKNSPKRITQRELAELQPPKIEFPCADYPIKVIGHNSPDFTDYVLAVMAKYDAKFDVTKVTHQDSKTGKFRSVRMFMTAQSEQQLIELNAEFKASGKVVTVI
;
A
#
# COMPACT_ATOMS: atom_id res chain seq x y z
N MET A 1 14.46 43.90 49.50
CA MET A 1 14.47 42.57 50.17
C MET A 1 13.72 41.54 49.32
N LYS A 2 14.40 40.43 49.01
CA LYS A 2 13.93 39.03 48.93
C LYS A 2 12.83 38.60 47.93
N LYS A 3 13.28 37.77 46.96
CA LYS A 3 12.76 36.44 46.53
C LYS A 3 11.50 36.45 45.63
N THR A 4 11.33 35.62 44.58
CA THR A 4 11.98 34.39 44.13
C THR A 4 11.56 34.06 42.69
N THR A 5 12.46 33.40 41.98
CA THR A 5 12.37 32.76 40.66
C THR A 5 11.25 31.70 40.55
N SER A 6 10.52 31.68 39.43
CA SER A 6 9.81 30.47 38.97
C SER A 6 10.57 29.89 37.77
N LYS A 7 11.26 28.77 38.03
CA LYS A 7 11.93 27.95 37.04
C LYS A 7 10.86 27.18 36.25
N ASN A 8 10.64 27.53 34.98
CA ASN A 8 9.94 26.63 34.07
C ASN A 8 10.98 25.74 33.38
N SER A 9 11.30 24.62 34.03
CA SER A 9 12.22 23.60 33.52
C SER A 9 11.68 23.01 32.21
N PRO A 10 12.51 22.82 31.16
CA PRO A 10 12.08 22.07 29.99
C PRO A 10 11.83 20.60 30.39
N LYS A 11 10.63 20.09 30.12
CA LYS A 11 10.28 18.68 30.35
C LYS A 11 11.26 17.79 29.59
N ARG A 12 12.01 16.96 30.33
CA ARG A 12 12.96 15.99 29.78
C ARG A 12 12.15 14.83 29.21
N ILE A 13 11.91 14.85 27.91
CA ILE A 13 11.26 13.74 27.21
C ILE A 13 12.18 12.53 27.35
N THR A 14 11.64 11.41 27.85
CA THR A 14 12.43 10.18 28.01
C THR A 14 12.61 9.50 26.65
N GLN A 15 13.77 8.89 26.44
CA GLN A 15 14.15 8.24 25.18
C GLN A 15 13.22 7.07 24.79
N ARG A 16 12.39 6.58 25.71
CA ARG A 16 11.40 5.50 25.48
C ARG A 16 10.12 5.99 24.80
N GLU A 17 9.77 7.27 24.93
CA GLU A 17 8.51 7.84 24.42
C GLU A 17 8.59 8.21 22.92
N LEU A 18 9.80 8.31 22.36
CA LEU A 18 10.04 8.58 20.93
C LEU A 18 9.81 7.36 20.02
N ALA A 19 9.77 6.15 20.57
CA ALA A 19 9.61 4.90 19.81
C ALA A 19 8.14 4.51 19.61
N GLU A 20 7.21 5.00 20.44
CA GLU A 20 5.78 4.64 20.39
C GLU A 20 4.96 5.49 19.41
N LEU A 21 5.55 6.54 18.83
CA LEU A 21 4.89 7.48 17.91
C LEU A 21 5.29 7.32 16.45
N GLN A 22 6.20 6.41 16.12
CA GLN A 22 6.55 6.19 14.72
C GLN A 22 5.61 5.15 14.13
N PRO A 23 4.74 5.51 13.16
CA PRO A 23 3.98 4.50 12.44
C PRO A 23 4.98 3.47 11.89
N PRO A 24 4.62 2.18 11.88
CA PRO A 24 5.52 1.12 11.42
C PRO A 24 6.07 1.51 10.05
N LYS A 25 7.37 1.80 10.02
CA LYS A 25 8.07 2.17 8.79
C LYS A 25 8.09 0.94 7.91
N ILE A 26 7.45 1.03 6.76
CA ILE A 26 7.62 0.04 5.70
C ILE A 26 9.07 0.18 5.24
N GLU A 27 9.85 -0.89 5.40
CA GLU A 27 11.20 -0.96 4.89
C GLU A 27 11.14 -1.46 3.46
N PHE A 28 11.76 -0.70 2.56
CA PHE A 28 11.84 -1.05 1.15
C PHE A 28 13.24 -1.58 0.82
N PRO A 29 13.36 -2.62 -0.04
CA PRO A 29 12.27 -3.31 -0.72
C PRO A 29 11.49 -4.26 0.21
N CYS A 30 10.16 -4.26 0.11
CA CYS A 30 9.27 -5.16 0.81
C CYS A 30 8.82 -6.28 -0.14
N ALA A 31 9.33 -7.49 0.10
CA ALA A 31 8.92 -8.68 -0.65
C ALA A 31 7.52 -9.16 -0.21
N ASP A 32 6.80 -9.80 -1.14
CA ASP A 32 5.46 -10.34 -0.91
C ASP A 32 4.47 -9.29 -0.35
N TYR A 33 4.56 -8.04 -0.83
CA TYR A 33 3.63 -6.98 -0.48
C TYR A 33 2.25 -7.31 -1.10
N PRO A 34 1.19 -7.49 -0.27
CA PRO A 34 -0.12 -7.87 -0.76
C PRO A 34 -0.78 -6.71 -1.49
N ILE A 35 -1.31 -6.97 -2.68
CA ILE A 35 -2.10 -6.01 -3.46
C ILE A 35 -3.42 -6.65 -3.84
N LYS A 36 -4.50 -5.90 -3.66
CA LYS A 36 -5.83 -6.27 -4.10
C LYS A 36 -6.41 -5.20 -5.00
N VAL A 37 -6.64 -5.55 -6.26
CA VAL A 37 -7.29 -4.67 -7.24
C VAL A 37 -8.74 -5.10 -7.40
N ILE A 38 -9.67 -4.16 -7.29
CA ILE A 38 -11.11 -4.40 -7.47
C ILE A 38 -11.57 -3.55 -8.65
N GLY A 39 -12.19 -4.19 -9.63
CA GLY A 39 -12.72 -3.51 -10.81
C GLY A 39 -13.98 -4.16 -11.35
N HIS A 40 -14.46 -3.65 -12.48
CA HIS A 40 -15.62 -4.22 -13.17
C HIS A 40 -15.30 -5.65 -13.64
N ASN A 41 -16.28 -6.54 -13.52
CA ASN A 41 -16.13 -7.91 -13.99
C ASN A 41 -16.22 -7.95 -15.52
N SER A 42 -15.08 -7.74 -16.18
CA SER A 42 -14.93 -7.89 -17.63
C SER A 42 -13.92 -9.00 -17.95
N PRO A 43 -14.06 -9.69 -19.09
CA PRO A 43 -13.16 -10.80 -19.46
C PRO A 43 -11.69 -10.41 -19.52
N ASP A 44 -11.40 -9.15 -19.89
CA ASP A 44 -10.06 -8.57 -20.02
C ASP A 44 -9.49 -8.01 -18.71
N PHE A 45 -10.28 -7.96 -17.63
CA PHE A 45 -9.87 -7.26 -16.40
C PHE A 45 -8.66 -7.92 -15.74
N THR A 46 -8.70 -9.24 -15.59
CA THR A 46 -7.59 -9.97 -14.96
C THR A 46 -6.32 -9.84 -15.79
N ASP A 47 -6.39 -10.03 -17.11
CA ASP A 47 -5.24 -9.92 -18.01
C ASP A 47 -4.63 -8.51 -17.99
N TYR A 48 -5.48 -7.47 -17.97
CA TYR A 48 -5.03 -6.10 -17.79
C TYR A 48 -4.27 -5.90 -16.49
N VAL A 49 -4.80 -6.40 -15.37
CA VAL A 49 -4.15 -6.28 -14.06
C VAL A 49 -2.79 -6.98 -14.05
N LEU A 50 -2.71 -8.20 -14.58
CA LEU A 50 -1.46 -8.96 -14.69
C LEU A 50 -0.42 -8.24 -15.56
N ALA A 51 -0.86 -7.68 -16.70
CA ALA A 51 0.01 -6.96 -17.62
C ALA A 51 0.59 -5.68 -16.98
N VAL A 52 -0.20 -4.95 -16.18
CA VAL A 52 0.31 -3.79 -15.43
C VAL A 52 1.32 -4.25 -14.37
N MET A 53 0.98 -5.26 -13.57
CA MET A 53 1.87 -5.74 -12.49
C MET A 53 3.24 -6.21 -13.00
N ALA A 54 3.26 -6.92 -14.13
CA ALA A 54 4.50 -7.38 -14.75
C ALA A 54 5.45 -6.23 -15.17
N LYS A 55 4.94 -5.00 -15.37
CA LYS A 55 5.78 -3.82 -15.63
C LYS A 55 6.48 -3.31 -14.38
N TYR A 56 5.84 -3.42 -13.21
CA TYR A 56 6.36 -2.88 -11.95
C TYR A 56 7.22 -3.89 -11.19
N ASP A 57 6.96 -5.19 -11.34
CA ASP A 57 7.73 -6.25 -10.71
C ASP A 57 8.13 -7.33 -11.72
N ALA A 58 9.40 -7.34 -12.10
CA ALA A 58 9.96 -8.36 -13.00
C ALA A 58 9.98 -9.77 -12.40
N LYS A 59 9.85 -9.90 -11.07
CA LYS A 59 9.77 -11.18 -10.35
C LYS A 59 8.33 -11.56 -9.99
N PHE A 60 7.35 -10.84 -10.55
CA PHE A 60 5.94 -11.08 -10.28
C PHE A 60 5.53 -12.52 -10.61
N ASP A 61 5.00 -13.21 -9.61
CA ASP A 61 4.57 -14.60 -9.74
C ASP A 61 3.07 -14.67 -10.02
N VAL A 62 2.74 -14.85 -11.30
CA VAL A 62 1.36 -14.97 -11.80
C VAL A 62 0.63 -16.17 -11.18
N THR A 63 1.36 -17.22 -10.76
CA THR A 63 0.74 -18.43 -10.21
C THR A 63 0.13 -18.22 -8.81
N LYS A 64 0.58 -17.18 -8.09
CA LYS A 64 0.04 -16.79 -6.78
C LYS A 64 -1.18 -15.87 -6.89
N VAL A 65 -1.59 -15.52 -8.10
CA VAL A 65 -2.72 -14.61 -8.32
C VAL A 65 -4.03 -15.36 -8.14
N THR A 66 -4.92 -14.80 -7.33
CA THR A 66 -6.27 -15.32 -7.15
C THR A 66 -7.30 -14.27 -7.55
N HIS A 67 -8.40 -14.70 -8.15
CA HIS A 67 -9.51 -13.83 -8.48
C HIS A 67 -10.80 -14.31 -7.81
N GLN A 68 -11.68 -13.36 -7.49
CA GLN A 68 -12.96 -13.64 -6.87
C GLN A 68 -14.00 -12.66 -7.39
N ASP A 69 -15.09 -13.21 -7.91
CA ASP A 69 -16.24 -12.43 -8.35
C ASP A 69 -17.08 -12.01 -7.15
N SER A 70 -17.68 -10.82 -7.25
CA SER A 70 -18.62 -10.35 -6.25
C SER A 70 -19.89 -11.22 -6.25
N LYS A 71 -20.64 -11.21 -5.15
CA LYS A 71 -21.91 -11.95 -5.03
C LYS A 71 -22.89 -11.64 -6.17
N THR A 72 -22.87 -10.41 -6.69
CA THR A 72 -23.74 -9.94 -7.78
C THR A 72 -23.10 -10.07 -9.16
N GLY A 73 -21.85 -10.54 -9.25
CA GLY A 73 -21.09 -10.63 -10.50
C GLY A 73 -20.66 -9.30 -11.12
N LYS A 74 -21.04 -8.15 -10.52
CA LYS A 74 -20.71 -6.81 -11.05
C LYS A 74 -19.22 -6.47 -10.98
N PHE A 75 -18.53 -6.98 -9.97
CA PHE A 75 -17.13 -6.66 -9.70
C PHE A 75 -16.29 -7.92 -9.58
N ARG A 76 -15.01 -7.81 -9.93
CA ARG A 76 -13.99 -8.83 -9.72
C ARG A 76 -12.88 -8.26 -8.85
N SER A 77 -12.50 -9.01 -7.81
CA SER A 77 -11.30 -8.75 -7.02
C SER A 77 -10.17 -9.64 -7.52
N VAL A 78 -9.00 -9.07 -7.77
CA VAL A 78 -7.77 -9.80 -8.08
C VAL A 78 -6.79 -9.54 -6.93
N ARG A 79 -6.34 -10.60 -6.27
CA ARG A 79 -5.36 -10.56 -5.17
C ARG A 79 -4.04 -11.12 -5.65
N MET A 80 -2.97 -10.44 -5.31
CA MET A 80 -1.62 -10.76 -5.75
C MET A 80 -0.59 -10.26 -4.75
N PHE A 81 0.66 -10.63 -4.99
CA PHE A 81 1.80 -10.19 -4.21
C PHE A 81 2.84 -9.61 -5.15
N MET A 82 3.50 -8.53 -4.74
CA MET A 82 4.62 -7.95 -5.49
C MET A 82 5.77 -7.58 -4.57
N THR A 83 6.93 -7.34 -5.16
CA THR A 83 8.06 -6.73 -4.48
C THR A 83 7.91 -5.21 -4.55
N ALA A 84 7.44 -4.59 -3.47
CA ALA A 84 7.37 -3.14 -3.37
C ALA A 84 8.79 -2.57 -3.16
N GLN A 85 9.29 -1.83 -4.14
CA GLN A 85 10.61 -1.21 -4.18
C GLN A 85 10.65 0.16 -3.49
N SER A 86 9.53 0.88 -3.51
CA SER A 86 9.39 2.19 -2.88
C SER A 86 7.92 2.56 -2.74
N GLU A 87 7.63 3.56 -1.89
CA GLU A 87 6.30 4.15 -1.79
C GLU A 87 5.86 4.79 -3.12
N GLN A 88 6.79 5.44 -3.82
CA GLN A 88 6.55 6.05 -5.12
C GLN A 88 6.08 5.03 -6.16
N GLN A 89 6.68 3.83 -6.18
CA GLN A 89 6.25 2.73 -7.05
C GLN A 89 4.79 2.34 -6.80
N LEU A 90 4.37 2.27 -5.54
CA LEU A 90 2.98 1.93 -5.16
C LEU A 90 2.01 3.04 -5.56
N ILE A 91 2.41 4.31 -5.42
CA ILE A 91 1.62 5.47 -5.84
C ILE A 91 1.42 5.46 -7.36
N GLU A 92 2.49 5.24 -8.13
CA GLU A 92 2.45 5.16 -9.59
C GLU A 92 1.58 4.00 -10.07
N LEU A 93 1.75 2.81 -9.48
CA LEU A 93 0.92 1.64 -9.77
C LEU A 93 -0.58 1.92 -9.53
N ASN A 94 -0.91 2.52 -8.39
CA ASN A 94 -2.29 2.89 -8.07
C ASN A 94 -2.84 3.92 -9.06
N ALA A 95 -2.03 4.91 -9.46
CA ALA A 95 -2.41 5.90 -10.45
C ALA A 95 -2.65 5.26 -11.85
N GLU A 96 -1.79 4.35 -12.30
CA GLU A 96 -1.95 3.63 -13.57
C GLU A 96 -3.24 2.79 -13.57
N PHE A 97 -3.51 2.09 -12.46
CA PHE A 97 -4.75 1.33 -12.31
C PHE A 97 -5.98 2.22 -12.39
N LYS A 98 -5.99 3.36 -11.67
CA LYS A 98 -7.12 4.30 -11.71
C LYS A 98 -7.30 4.96 -13.07
N ALA A 99 -6.21 5.26 -13.78
CA ALA A 99 -6.24 5.88 -15.10
C ALA A 99 -6.92 5.00 -16.17
N SER A 100 -6.97 3.67 -15.96
CA SER A 100 -7.64 2.75 -16.88
C SER A 100 -9.15 2.92 -16.98
N GLY A 101 -9.79 3.52 -15.96
CA GLY A 101 -11.25 3.55 -15.83
C GLY A 101 -11.91 2.19 -15.55
N LYS A 102 -11.13 1.09 -15.51
CA LYS A 102 -11.62 -0.28 -15.23
C LYS A 102 -11.57 -0.63 -13.75
N VAL A 103 -10.64 0.00 -13.02
CA VAL A 103 -10.41 -0.22 -11.59
C VAL A 103 -11.26 0.74 -10.76
N VAL A 104 -11.95 0.18 -9.77
CA VAL A 104 -12.74 0.93 -8.79
C VAL A 104 -11.87 1.31 -7.61
N THR A 105 -11.11 0.35 -7.08
CA THR A 105 -10.20 0.60 -5.95
C THR A 105 -9.03 -0.37 -5.91
N VAL A 106 -7.97 0.04 -5.22
CA VAL A 106 -6.78 -0.76 -4.91
C VAL A 106 -6.60 -0.73 -3.38
N ILE A 107 -6.36 -1.90 -2.77
CA ILE A 107 -6.21 -2.11 -1.32
C ILE A 107 -4.93 -2.89 -1.06
#